data_AF-A0A1H9UIS6-F1
#
_entry.id   AF-A0A1H9UIS6-F1
#
_cell.length_a   1.000
_cell.length_b   1.000
_cell.length_c   1.000
_cell.angle_alpha   90.00
_cell.angle_beta   90.00
_cell.angle_gamma   90.00
#
_symmetry.space_group_name_H-M   'P 1'
#
loop_
_entity.id
_entity.type
_entity.pdbx_description
1 polymer ?
#
loop_
_entity_poly.entity_id
_entity_poly.type
_entity_poly.pdbx_seq_one_letter_code
_entity_poly.pdbx_strand_id
1 'polypeptide(L)'
;MKGVNIMKKKTLAIVGIVIVLVFTILCFWMIKKPNKIKFPNDSDIKLIQYNGFIVQGNPTKVSEYEKVWKKNIENAKPLSKFHNITIKPDSSCYVFSIVEKNENIITFNLFKKDKKCYLKTEDGALYTDIEAIDKLVDIEKSSKIYNLKNKSILSDEFYDDLLKYDKKIDFIKYCKKNKFSNQEMYQSSYISFLCNGEKKSDINSKATKTVVDINTEYENGEKNKVTTDKNEYEKFIKTEIQEFKNNSRYKKIDKVFKKAGYNFKDYLLNSKRVFMNYQIEYMNFKYQQEFLNGNLKVNDRYAENINDYSSSRLTELINKGLSKKAQKKIESDCEDAYKKLQ
;
A
#
# COMPACT_ATOMS: atom_id res chain seq x y z
N MET A 1 -60.42 -36.32 -9.78
CA MET A 1 -59.02 -35.94 -9.46
C MET A 1 -58.03 -36.17 -10.64
N LYS A 2 -58.32 -35.68 -11.86
CA LYS A 2 -57.39 -35.82 -13.03
C LYS A 2 -56.76 -34.49 -13.51
N GLY A 3 -57.32 -33.33 -13.13
CA GLY A 3 -56.84 -32.01 -13.59
C GLY A 3 -55.61 -31.43 -12.85
N VAL A 4 -55.39 -31.79 -11.58
CA VAL A 4 -54.29 -31.25 -10.76
C VAL A 4 -52.92 -31.78 -11.20
N ASN A 5 -52.88 -33.01 -11.74
CA ASN A 5 -51.63 -33.65 -12.19
C ASN A 5 -51.12 -33.10 -13.54
N ILE A 6 -52.00 -32.56 -14.38
CA ILE A 6 -51.63 -31.96 -15.68
C ILE A 6 -51.08 -30.55 -15.48
N MET A 7 -51.66 -29.75 -14.57
CA MET A 7 -51.12 -28.44 -14.20
C MET A 7 -49.71 -28.55 -13.61
N LYS A 8 -49.47 -29.43 -12.62
CA LYS A 8 -48.15 -29.60 -12.01
C LYS A 8 -47.07 -30.04 -13.02
N LYS A 9 -47.40 -30.94 -13.95
CA LYS A 9 -46.48 -31.35 -15.03
C LYS A 9 -46.15 -30.21 -16.02
N LYS A 10 -47.15 -29.38 -16.37
CA LYS A 10 -46.91 -28.19 -17.22
C LYS A 10 -46.06 -27.14 -16.51
N THR A 11 -46.28 -26.89 -15.22
CA THR A 11 -45.45 -25.97 -14.42
C THR A 11 -44.02 -26.48 -14.28
N LEU A 12 -43.82 -27.78 -14.02
CA LEU A 12 -42.48 -28.40 -13.98
C LEU A 12 -41.75 -28.32 -15.33
N ALA A 13 -42.45 -28.52 -16.45
CA ALA A 13 -41.87 -28.38 -17.78
C ALA A 13 -41.47 -26.93 -18.09
N ILE A 14 -42.30 -25.95 -17.72
CA ILE A 14 -41.98 -24.51 -17.89
C ILE A 14 -40.78 -24.12 -17.03
N VAL A 15 -40.72 -24.56 -15.76
CA VAL A 15 -39.57 -24.33 -14.88
C VAL A 15 -38.31 -24.99 -15.44
N GLY A 16 -38.40 -26.21 -15.96
CA GLY A 16 -37.29 -26.89 -16.63
C GLY A 16 -36.78 -26.14 -17.86
N ILE A 17 -37.69 -25.64 -18.71
CA ILE A 17 -37.33 -24.84 -19.90
C ILE A 17 -36.66 -23.54 -19.48
N VAL A 18 -37.19 -22.83 -18.47
CA VAL A 18 -36.59 -21.59 -17.96
C VAL A 18 -35.20 -21.84 -17.39
N ILE A 19 -34.99 -22.92 -16.63
CA ILE A 19 -33.67 -23.28 -16.10
C ILE A 19 -32.68 -23.58 -17.22
N VAL A 20 -33.08 -24.35 -18.24
CA VAL A 20 -32.23 -24.64 -19.41
C VAL A 20 -31.91 -23.37 -20.20
N LEU A 21 -32.87 -22.45 -20.36
CA LEU A 21 -32.67 -21.16 -21.02
C LEU A 21 -31.69 -20.28 -20.22
N VAL A 22 -31.86 -20.19 -18.90
CA VAL A 22 -30.94 -19.45 -18.03
C VAL A 22 -29.54 -20.07 -18.08
N PHE A 23 -29.43 -21.41 -18.05
CA PHE A 23 -28.15 -22.12 -18.11
C PHE A 23 -27.45 -21.91 -19.45
N THR A 24 -28.17 -22.01 -20.57
CA THR A 24 -27.63 -21.77 -21.91
C THR A 24 -27.19 -20.32 -22.11
N ILE A 25 -27.97 -19.34 -21.61
CA ILE A 25 -27.57 -17.93 -21.61
C ILE A 25 -26.30 -17.72 -20.79
N LEU A 26 -26.21 -18.31 -19.59
CA LEU A 26 -25.03 -18.24 -18.72
C LEU A 26 -23.80 -18.87 -19.40
N CYS A 27 -23.93 -20.08 -19.98
CA CYS A 27 -22.87 -20.74 -20.71
C CYS A 27 -22.39 -19.91 -21.91
N PHE A 28 -23.31 -19.34 -22.69
CA PHE A 28 -22.97 -18.46 -23.80
C PHE A 28 -22.22 -17.22 -23.33
N TRP A 29 -22.68 -16.59 -22.24
CA TRP A 29 -22.00 -15.46 -21.63
C TRP A 29 -20.60 -15.79 -21.12
N MET A 30 -20.40 -16.98 -20.58
CA MET A 30 -19.12 -17.45 -20.05
C MET A 30 -18.09 -17.76 -21.16
N ILE A 31 -18.55 -18.13 -22.36
CA ILE A 31 -17.70 -18.43 -23.52
C ILE A 31 -17.41 -17.16 -24.33
N LYS A 32 -18.24 -16.13 -24.22
CA LYS A 32 -18.04 -14.84 -24.91
C LYS A 32 -16.66 -14.26 -24.57
N LYS A 33 -15.93 -13.90 -25.63
CA LYS A 33 -14.63 -13.22 -25.56
C LYS A 33 -14.83 -11.70 -25.61
N PRO A 34 -13.99 -10.92 -24.90
CA PRO A 34 -13.95 -9.47 -25.06
C PRO A 34 -13.44 -9.09 -26.45
N ASN A 35 -13.65 -7.83 -26.82
CA ASN A 35 -13.15 -7.27 -28.07
C ASN A 35 -11.61 -7.19 -28.04
N LYS A 36 -10.97 -7.05 -29.20
CA LYS A 36 -9.55 -6.70 -29.24
C LYS A 36 -9.32 -5.32 -28.62
N ILE A 37 -8.17 -5.16 -27.98
CA ILE A 37 -7.73 -3.87 -27.45
C ILE A 37 -7.42 -2.93 -28.63
N LYS A 38 -7.85 -1.68 -28.52
CA LYS A 38 -7.47 -0.59 -29.43
C LYS A 38 -6.91 0.53 -28.60
N PHE A 39 -5.71 1.00 -28.94
CA PHE A 39 -5.13 2.17 -28.30
C PHE A 39 -5.65 3.48 -28.91
N PRO A 40 -5.56 4.59 -28.16
CA PRO A 40 -5.74 5.92 -28.74
C PRO A 40 -4.66 6.20 -29.79
N ASN A 41 -4.89 7.21 -30.62
CA ASN A 41 -3.86 7.65 -31.56
C ASN A 41 -2.68 8.26 -30.80
N ASP A 42 -1.48 8.11 -31.33
CA ASP A 42 -0.25 8.56 -30.65
C ASP A 42 -0.24 10.09 -30.43
N SER A 43 -0.90 10.83 -31.33
CA SER A 43 -1.10 12.28 -31.20
C SER A 43 -1.95 12.68 -29.99
N ASP A 44 -2.77 11.76 -29.49
CA ASP A 44 -3.74 11.98 -28.42
C ASP A 44 -3.17 11.56 -27.06
N ILE A 45 -2.04 10.85 -27.04
CA ILE A 45 -1.34 10.42 -25.83
C ILE A 45 -0.60 11.61 -25.22
N LYS A 46 -0.86 11.87 -23.94
CA LYS A 46 -0.20 12.89 -23.13
C LYS A 46 0.98 12.32 -22.34
N LEU A 47 0.81 11.14 -21.73
CA LEU A 47 1.87 10.45 -21.00
C LEU A 47 1.63 8.94 -20.93
N ILE A 48 2.68 8.20 -20.59
CA ILE A 48 2.62 6.76 -20.35
C ILE A 48 3.26 6.47 -18.99
N GLN A 49 2.58 5.65 -18.19
CA GLN A 49 3.05 5.14 -16.91
C GLN A 49 3.39 3.66 -17.05
N TYR A 50 4.53 3.24 -16.52
CA TYR A 50 4.89 1.82 -16.43
C TYR A 50 5.55 1.52 -15.09
N ASN A 51 5.10 0.45 -14.43
CA ASN A 51 5.71 -0.15 -13.24
C ASN A 51 6.21 0.85 -12.18
N GLY A 52 5.35 1.78 -11.77
CA GLY A 52 5.71 2.77 -10.76
C GLY A 52 6.55 3.96 -11.26
N PHE A 53 6.70 4.16 -12.57
CA PHE A 53 7.38 5.30 -13.20
C PHE A 53 6.48 6.00 -14.23
N ILE A 54 6.62 7.31 -14.40
CA ILE A 54 5.93 8.10 -15.44
C ILE A 54 6.94 8.63 -16.46
N VAL A 55 6.64 8.43 -17.75
CA VAL A 55 7.32 9.12 -18.86
C VAL A 55 6.40 10.21 -19.38
N GLN A 56 6.78 11.47 -19.12
CA GLN A 56 6.06 12.66 -19.56
C GLN A 56 6.53 13.09 -20.96
N GLY A 57 5.58 13.41 -21.86
CA GLY A 57 5.73 14.31 -23.02
C GLY A 57 6.88 14.04 -24.02
N ASN A 58 6.52 13.54 -25.21
CA ASN A 58 7.40 13.14 -26.32
C ASN A 58 8.47 12.14 -25.88
N PRO A 59 8.12 10.83 -25.85
CA PRO A 59 9.03 9.82 -25.37
C PRO A 59 10.33 9.96 -26.15
N THR A 60 11.44 10.09 -25.42
CA THR A 60 12.79 9.94 -25.95
C THR A 60 12.98 8.60 -26.66
N LYS A 61 11.96 7.72 -26.64
CA LYS A 61 11.74 6.62 -27.58
C LYS A 61 10.25 6.41 -27.92
N VAL A 62 9.60 7.27 -28.72
CA VAL A 62 8.32 6.94 -29.43
C VAL A 62 8.43 5.56 -30.07
N SER A 63 9.64 5.24 -30.54
CA SER A 63 10.00 3.95 -31.09
C SER A 63 9.89 2.75 -30.12
N GLU A 64 10.04 2.88 -28.80
CA GLU A 64 9.90 1.74 -27.87
C GLU A 64 8.44 1.47 -27.50
N TYR A 65 7.63 2.53 -27.29
CA TYR A 65 6.19 2.39 -27.13
C TYR A 65 5.56 1.71 -28.36
N GLU A 66 5.88 2.21 -29.56
CA GLU A 66 5.28 1.72 -30.80
C GLU A 66 5.81 0.33 -31.19
N LYS A 67 7.13 0.11 -31.11
CA LYS A 67 7.71 -1.19 -31.50
C LYS A 67 7.41 -2.30 -30.51
N VAL A 68 7.18 -1.98 -29.23
CA VAL A 68 7.22 -3.01 -28.19
C VAL A 68 6.06 -3.04 -27.20
N TRP A 69 5.35 -1.95 -26.94
CA TRP A 69 4.13 -2.00 -26.10
C TRP A 69 2.86 -2.07 -26.94
N LYS A 70 2.68 -1.12 -27.86
CA LYS A 70 1.49 -0.99 -28.70
C LYS A 70 1.22 -2.27 -29.49
N LYS A 71 2.20 -2.74 -30.28
CA LYS A 71 2.08 -3.96 -31.08
C LYS A 71 1.82 -5.22 -30.23
N ASN A 72 2.48 -5.36 -29.08
CA ASN A 72 2.31 -6.55 -28.24
C ASN A 72 0.94 -6.59 -27.56
N ILE A 73 0.43 -5.44 -27.10
CA ILE A 73 -0.87 -5.38 -26.43
C ILE A 73 -2.02 -5.45 -27.45
N GLU A 74 -1.91 -4.83 -28.64
CA GLU A 74 -2.95 -4.93 -29.68
C GLU A 74 -3.07 -6.35 -30.29
N ASN A 75 -1.97 -7.11 -30.31
CA ASN A 75 -1.96 -8.50 -30.75
C ASN A 75 -2.35 -9.50 -29.65
N ALA A 76 -2.55 -9.03 -28.41
CA ALA A 76 -2.94 -9.88 -27.30
C ALA A 76 -4.29 -10.56 -27.58
N LYS A 77 -4.37 -11.87 -27.31
CA LYS A 77 -5.56 -12.65 -27.62
C LYS A 77 -6.56 -12.59 -26.46
N PRO A 78 -7.81 -12.19 -26.71
CA PRO A 78 -8.83 -12.13 -25.67
C PRO A 78 -9.20 -13.54 -25.18
N LEU A 79 -9.28 -13.69 -23.86
CA LEU A 79 -9.74 -14.90 -23.19
C LEU A 79 -11.22 -14.80 -22.84
N SER A 80 -11.91 -15.94 -22.78
CA SER A 80 -13.34 -15.95 -22.41
C SER A 80 -13.53 -15.63 -20.92
N LYS A 81 -14.73 -15.16 -20.55
CA LYS A 81 -15.04 -14.84 -19.14
C LYS A 81 -14.80 -16.01 -18.17
N PHE A 82 -14.99 -17.25 -18.61
CA PHE A 82 -14.64 -18.44 -17.83
C PHE A 82 -13.16 -18.46 -17.41
N HIS A 83 -12.24 -18.09 -18.31
CA HIS A 83 -10.81 -18.03 -18.02
C HIS A 83 -10.46 -16.86 -17.10
N ASN A 84 -11.15 -15.73 -17.22
CA ASN A 84 -10.91 -14.56 -16.34
C ASN A 84 -11.18 -14.87 -14.87
N ILE A 85 -12.10 -15.80 -14.58
CA ILE A 85 -12.46 -16.20 -13.22
C ILE A 85 -11.42 -17.16 -12.62
N THR A 86 -10.80 -18.01 -13.45
CA THR A 86 -9.85 -19.05 -13.03
C THR A 86 -8.40 -18.56 -12.99
N ILE A 87 -8.07 -17.57 -13.82
CA ILE A 87 -6.72 -16.99 -13.90
C ILE A 87 -6.69 -15.72 -13.05
N LYS A 88 -6.17 -15.85 -11.84
CA LYS A 88 -5.91 -14.72 -10.94
C LYS A 88 -4.42 -14.35 -10.98
N PRO A 89 -4.09 -13.06 -10.90
CA PRO A 89 -2.72 -12.62 -10.74
C PRO A 89 -2.14 -13.14 -9.43
N ASP A 90 -0.86 -13.54 -9.47
CA ASP A 90 -0.06 -13.67 -8.25
C ASP A 90 0.18 -12.27 -7.66
N SER A 91 0.76 -12.18 -6.45
CA SER A 91 0.95 -10.90 -5.75
C SER A 91 1.78 -9.86 -6.50
N SER A 92 2.49 -10.25 -7.57
CA SER A 92 3.30 -9.36 -8.40
C SER A 92 2.61 -9.08 -9.74
N CYS A 93 2.12 -7.85 -9.90
CA CYS A 93 1.66 -7.33 -11.19
C CYS A 93 2.46 -6.07 -11.57
N TYR A 94 2.59 -5.86 -12.88
CA TYR A 94 3.12 -4.64 -13.46
C TYR A 94 1.95 -3.81 -13.97
N VAL A 95 1.90 -2.54 -13.62
CA VAL A 95 0.88 -1.62 -14.14
C VAL A 95 1.42 -0.87 -15.33
N PHE A 96 0.61 -0.78 -16.38
CA PHE A 96 0.82 0.06 -17.54
C PHE A 96 -0.40 0.95 -17.74
N SER A 97 -0.20 2.27 -17.83
CA SER A 97 -1.28 3.22 -18.02
C SER A 97 -0.95 4.21 -19.13
N ILE A 98 -1.95 4.58 -19.92
CA ILE A 98 -1.87 5.64 -20.93
C ILE A 98 -2.81 6.75 -20.51
N VAL A 99 -2.31 7.98 -20.44
CA VAL A 99 -3.16 9.16 -20.24
C VAL A 99 -3.25 9.92 -21.55
N GLU A 100 -4.47 10.20 -21.96
CA GLU A 100 -4.79 10.98 -23.14
C GLU A 100 -4.82 12.48 -22.83
N LYS A 101 -4.74 13.33 -23.86
CA LYS A 101 -4.78 14.79 -23.74
C LYS A 101 -6.10 15.31 -23.15
N ASN A 102 -7.19 14.55 -23.31
CA ASN A 102 -8.49 14.82 -22.70
C ASN A 102 -8.60 14.29 -21.25
N GLU A 103 -7.48 13.86 -20.64
CA GLU A 103 -7.39 13.31 -19.29
C GLU A 103 -8.06 11.94 -19.09
N ASN A 104 -8.46 11.26 -20.18
CA ASN A 104 -8.86 9.85 -20.09
C ASN A 104 -7.65 8.97 -19.76
N ILE A 105 -7.84 7.95 -18.91
CA ILE A 105 -6.77 7.04 -18.47
C ILE A 105 -7.16 5.61 -18.80
N ILE A 106 -6.28 4.91 -19.51
CA ILE A 106 -6.44 3.50 -19.85
C ILE A 106 -5.38 2.70 -19.09
N THR A 107 -5.81 1.89 -18.13
CA THR A 107 -4.93 1.12 -17.24
C THR A 107 -5.00 -0.38 -17.51
N PHE A 108 -3.83 -1.01 -17.48
CA PHE A 108 -3.64 -2.44 -17.69
C PHE A 108 -2.76 -3.03 -16.59
N ASN A 109 -3.17 -4.19 -16.07
CA ASN A 109 -2.41 -4.99 -15.12
C ASN A 109 -1.79 -6.18 -15.84
N LEU A 110 -0.47 -6.22 -15.92
CA LEU A 110 0.29 -7.32 -16.51
C LEU A 110 0.82 -8.24 -15.42
N PHE A 111 0.70 -9.54 -15.61
CA PHE A 111 1.21 -10.52 -14.64
C PHE A 111 1.60 -11.82 -15.34
N LYS A 112 2.39 -12.64 -14.65
CA LYS A 112 2.77 -13.97 -15.11
C LYS A 112 2.09 -15.04 -14.29
N LYS A 113 1.66 -16.11 -14.94
CA LYS A 113 1.19 -17.35 -14.32
C LYS A 113 1.53 -18.53 -15.21
N ASP A 114 2.09 -19.59 -14.64
CA ASP A 114 2.46 -20.81 -15.38
C ASP A 114 3.35 -20.53 -16.61
N LYS A 115 4.33 -19.63 -16.45
CA LYS A 115 5.25 -19.14 -17.51
C LYS A 115 4.58 -18.39 -18.67
N LYS A 116 3.29 -18.11 -18.60
CA LYS A 116 2.55 -17.28 -19.57
C LYS A 116 2.33 -15.88 -19.01
N CYS A 117 2.35 -14.88 -19.90
CA CYS A 117 2.01 -13.52 -19.57
C CYS A 117 0.53 -13.24 -19.85
N TYR A 118 -0.09 -12.51 -18.94
CA TYR A 118 -1.46 -12.06 -19.05
C TYR A 118 -1.53 -10.55 -18.88
N LEU A 119 -2.50 -9.93 -19.56
CA LEU A 119 -2.86 -8.54 -19.39
C LEU A 119 -4.34 -8.47 -19.04
N LYS A 120 -4.63 -7.77 -17.94
CA LYS A 120 -5.97 -7.58 -17.41
C LYS A 120 -6.31 -6.09 -17.49
N THR A 121 -7.42 -5.77 -18.14
CA THR A 121 -7.99 -4.41 -18.17
C THR A 121 -8.71 -4.09 -16.86
N GLU A 122 -9.03 -2.82 -16.65
CA GLU A 122 -9.77 -2.36 -15.46
C GLU A 122 -11.13 -3.05 -15.28
N ASP A 123 -11.87 -3.30 -16.38
CA ASP A 123 -13.15 -4.03 -16.38
C ASP A 123 -13.00 -5.55 -16.15
N GLY A 124 -11.78 -6.04 -15.99
CA GLY A 124 -11.46 -7.44 -15.73
C GLY A 124 -11.46 -8.35 -16.96
N ALA A 125 -11.48 -7.79 -18.17
CA ALA A 125 -11.16 -8.57 -19.38
C ALA A 125 -9.69 -9.02 -19.36
N LEU A 126 -9.43 -10.24 -19.83
CA LEU A 126 -8.11 -10.87 -19.77
C LEU A 126 -7.61 -11.23 -21.17
N TYR A 127 -6.34 -11.01 -21.39
CA TYR A 127 -5.66 -11.25 -22.66
C TYR A 127 -4.36 -12.05 -22.42
N THR A 128 -3.99 -12.87 -23.40
CA THR A 128 -2.77 -13.70 -23.40
C THR A 128 -1.90 -13.40 -24.62
N ASP A 129 -0.78 -14.09 -24.74
CA ASP A 129 0.16 -14.04 -25.88
C ASP A 129 0.84 -12.68 -26.01
N ILE A 130 1.12 -12.05 -24.87
CA ILE A 130 1.89 -10.81 -24.80
C ILE A 130 3.36 -11.19 -24.62
N GLU A 131 4.15 -11.01 -25.67
CA GLU A 131 5.56 -11.33 -25.67
C GLU A 131 6.39 -10.27 -24.93
N ALA A 132 7.47 -10.72 -24.30
CA ALA A 132 8.58 -9.88 -23.83
C ALA A 132 8.33 -8.83 -22.74
N ILE A 133 7.21 -8.82 -22.00
CA ILE A 133 6.97 -7.84 -20.89
C ILE A 133 8.17 -7.66 -19.96
N ASP A 134 8.79 -8.75 -19.50
CA ASP A 134 9.98 -8.71 -18.63
C ASP A 134 11.22 -8.05 -19.25
N LYS A 135 11.29 -7.97 -20.58
CA LYS A 135 12.37 -7.27 -21.30
C LYS A 135 12.06 -5.78 -21.50
N LEU A 136 10.81 -5.37 -21.26
CA LEU A 136 10.29 -4.00 -21.43
C LEU A 136 10.21 -3.24 -20.12
N VAL A 137 10.06 -3.99 -19.04
CA VAL A 137 10.20 -3.46 -17.71
C VAL A 137 11.68 -3.56 -17.37
N ASP A 138 12.39 -2.44 -17.44
CA ASP A 138 13.69 -2.34 -16.79
C ASP A 138 13.45 -2.39 -15.27
N ILE A 139 13.38 -3.61 -14.74
CA ILE A 139 13.08 -3.87 -13.33
C ILE A 139 14.11 -3.18 -12.43
N GLU A 140 15.35 -3.04 -12.88
CA GLU A 140 16.42 -2.36 -12.15
C GLU A 140 16.20 -0.85 -12.05
N LYS A 141 15.56 -0.23 -13.05
CA LYS A 141 15.19 1.20 -13.02
C LYS A 141 13.79 1.48 -12.50
N SER A 142 12.92 0.47 -12.42
CA SER A 142 11.59 0.64 -11.84
C SER A 142 11.68 0.97 -10.35
N SER A 143 10.91 1.95 -9.90
CA SER A 143 10.78 2.24 -8.48
C SER A 143 10.25 0.98 -7.79
N LYS A 144 10.96 0.50 -6.76
CA LYS A 144 10.55 -0.69 -6.00
C LYS A 144 9.12 -0.49 -5.50
N ILE A 145 8.18 -1.28 -6.04
CA ILE A 145 6.79 -1.30 -5.57
C ILE A 145 6.82 -1.68 -4.09
N TYR A 146 6.14 -0.86 -3.28
CA TYR A 146 6.11 -1.04 -1.85
C TYR A 146 5.32 -2.30 -1.50
N ASN A 147 6.01 -3.28 -0.92
CA ASN A 147 5.39 -4.44 -0.30
C ASN A 147 5.39 -4.24 1.21
N LEU A 148 4.21 -3.93 1.77
CA LEU A 148 4.03 -3.73 3.21
C LEU A 148 4.50 -4.94 4.04
N LYS A 149 4.37 -6.17 3.52
CA LYS A 149 4.82 -7.39 4.22
C LYS A 149 6.34 -7.54 4.27
N ASN A 150 7.06 -6.91 3.35
CA ASN A 150 8.53 -6.98 3.31
C ASN A 150 9.19 -5.82 4.07
N LYS A 151 8.40 -4.95 4.68
CA LYS A 151 8.87 -3.78 5.41
C LYS A 151 8.80 -4.09 6.90
N SER A 152 9.96 -4.29 7.50
CA SER A 152 10.03 -4.33 8.95
C SER A 152 9.90 -2.91 9.48
N ILE A 153 8.80 -2.68 10.22
CA ILE A 153 8.60 -1.46 11.01
C ILE A 153 9.63 -1.39 12.14
N LEU A 154 10.14 -2.55 12.52
CA LEU A 154 11.14 -2.74 13.54
C LEU A 154 12.50 -2.84 12.86
N SER A 155 13.01 -1.72 12.34
CA SER A 155 14.30 -1.68 11.68
C SER A 155 15.44 -2.10 12.63
N ASP A 156 16.55 -2.55 12.05
CA ASP A 156 17.77 -2.80 12.81
C ASP A 156 18.20 -1.56 13.62
N GLU A 157 18.03 -0.36 13.05
CA GLU A 157 18.28 0.91 13.74
C GLU A 157 17.34 1.11 14.93
N PHE A 158 16.05 0.80 14.80
CA PHE A 158 15.09 0.87 15.91
C PHE A 158 15.53 -0.05 17.06
N TYR A 159 15.98 -1.26 16.75
CA TYR A 159 16.49 -2.20 17.73
C TYR A 159 17.82 -1.76 18.35
N ASP A 160 18.74 -1.27 17.54
CA ASP A 160 20.06 -0.84 17.98
C ASP A 160 19.97 0.45 18.83
N ASP A 161 19.05 1.37 18.52
CA ASP A 161 18.73 2.53 19.36
C ASP A 161 18.19 2.11 20.73
N LEU A 162 17.26 1.15 20.77
CA LEU A 162 16.74 0.60 22.02
C LEU A 162 17.82 -0.12 22.84
N LEU A 163 18.75 -0.83 22.18
CA LEU A 163 19.87 -1.51 22.83
C LEU A 163 20.96 -0.56 23.33
N LYS A 164 21.31 0.48 22.56
CA LYS A 164 22.26 1.53 23.01
C LYS A 164 21.79 2.21 24.29
N TYR A 165 20.48 2.21 24.51
CA TYR A 165 19.83 2.71 25.72
C TYR A 165 19.67 1.68 26.85
N ASP A 166 20.34 0.52 26.83
CA ASP A 166 20.21 -0.53 27.86
C ASP A 166 20.46 -0.07 29.31
N LYS A 167 21.20 1.04 29.48
CA LYS A 167 21.45 1.69 30.78
C LYS A 167 20.24 2.45 31.33
N LYS A 168 19.16 2.60 30.56
CA LYS A 168 17.98 3.40 30.92
C LYS A 168 16.76 2.52 31.21
N ILE A 169 16.87 1.68 32.24
CA ILE A 169 15.71 1.00 32.84
C ILE A 169 14.56 1.99 33.10
N ASP A 170 14.88 3.23 33.45
CA ASP A 170 13.89 4.28 33.70
C ASP A 170 13.15 4.74 32.44
N PHE A 171 13.77 4.70 31.26
CA PHE A 171 13.06 4.91 29.99
C PHE A 171 12.03 3.80 29.74
N ILE A 172 12.39 2.54 30.00
CA ILE A 172 11.47 1.41 29.79
C ILE A 172 10.31 1.49 30.80
N LYS A 173 10.60 1.82 32.06
CA LYS A 173 9.57 2.08 33.08
C LYS A 173 8.68 3.25 32.67
N TYR A 174 9.25 4.30 32.08
CA TYR A 174 8.50 5.44 31.55
C TYR A 174 7.56 5.01 30.42
N CYS A 175 8.05 4.23 29.44
CA CYS A 175 7.23 3.70 28.35
C CYS A 175 6.10 2.81 28.88
N LYS A 176 6.38 1.98 29.90
CA LYS A 176 5.37 1.17 30.59
C LYS A 176 4.31 2.02 31.30
N LYS A 177 4.69 3.16 31.89
CA LYS A 177 3.77 4.08 32.58
C LYS A 177 2.91 4.87 31.59
N ASN A 178 3.51 5.31 30.49
CA ASN A 178 2.88 6.21 29.52
C ASN A 178 2.51 5.48 28.21
N LYS A 179 2.00 4.24 28.32
CA LYS A 179 1.61 3.43 27.16
C LYS A 179 0.66 4.19 26.25
N PHE A 180 0.86 4.03 24.95
CA PHE A 180 0.02 4.59 23.90
C PHE A 180 -0.22 6.12 24.05
N SER A 181 0.84 6.89 24.31
CA SER A 181 0.76 8.34 24.53
C SER A 181 1.74 9.13 23.66
N ASN A 182 1.47 10.43 23.49
CA ASN A 182 2.42 11.34 22.85
C ASN A 182 3.72 11.48 23.66
N GLN A 183 3.63 11.34 24.98
CA GLN A 183 4.79 11.38 25.87
C GLN A 183 5.76 10.23 25.58
N GLU A 184 5.26 9.01 25.39
CA GLU A 184 6.10 7.87 24.98
C GLU A 184 6.68 8.07 23.58
N MET A 185 5.86 8.53 22.63
CA MET A 185 6.32 8.77 21.26
C MET A 185 7.42 9.85 21.20
N TYR A 186 7.30 10.92 22.00
CA TYR A 186 8.32 11.94 22.17
C TYR A 186 9.61 11.36 22.72
N GLN A 187 9.55 10.63 23.83
CA GLN A 187 10.74 10.03 24.45
C GLN A 187 11.50 9.15 23.47
N SER A 188 10.77 8.26 22.78
CA SER A 188 11.33 7.38 21.77
C SER A 188 12.00 8.16 20.63
N SER A 189 11.41 9.27 20.18
CA SER A 189 11.95 10.12 19.11
C SER A 189 13.19 10.92 19.57
N TYR A 190 13.12 11.53 20.76
CA TYR A 190 14.23 12.27 21.36
C TYR A 190 15.49 11.41 21.49
N ILE A 191 15.30 10.17 21.94
CA ILE A 191 16.38 9.18 22.11
C ILE A 191 17.02 8.84 20.77
N SER A 192 16.23 8.58 19.74
CA SER A 192 16.72 8.24 18.41
C SER A 192 17.57 9.38 17.82
N PHE A 193 17.12 10.63 17.94
CA PHE A 193 17.92 11.79 17.53
C PHE A 193 19.23 11.93 18.33
N LEU A 194 19.19 11.70 19.65
CA LEU A 194 20.41 11.70 20.47
C LEU A 194 21.40 10.61 20.02
N CYS A 195 20.91 9.42 19.69
CA CYS A 195 21.73 8.30 19.22
C CYS A 195 22.34 8.54 17.83
N ASN A 196 21.68 9.37 17.01
CA ASN A 196 22.14 9.74 15.67
C ASN A 196 23.06 10.98 15.66
N GLY A 197 23.54 11.44 16.82
CA GLY A 197 24.54 12.50 16.93
C GLY A 197 23.99 13.92 16.71
N GLU A 198 22.67 14.10 16.81
CA GLU A 198 22.06 15.42 16.71
C GLU A 198 22.51 16.35 17.84
N LYS A 199 22.63 17.65 17.53
CA LYS A 199 23.00 18.67 18.53
C LYS A 199 21.91 18.76 19.58
N LYS A 200 22.29 18.65 20.87
CA LYS A 200 21.36 18.68 22.00
C LYS A 200 20.39 19.88 21.98
N SER A 201 20.83 21.04 21.52
CA SER A 201 19.99 22.25 21.40
C SER A 201 18.76 22.05 20.49
N ASP A 202 18.88 21.16 19.50
CA ASP A 202 17.91 21.04 18.42
C ASP A 202 16.97 19.85 18.63
N ILE A 203 17.40 18.85 19.42
CA ILE A 203 16.67 17.58 19.62
C ILE A 203 15.25 17.81 20.11
N ASN A 204 15.05 18.69 21.10
CA ASN A 204 13.70 18.94 21.63
C ASN A 204 12.74 19.43 20.53
N SER A 205 13.18 20.39 19.72
CA SER A 205 12.37 20.94 18.63
C SER A 205 12.10 19.89 17.54
N LYS A 206 13.11 19.10 17.17
CA LYS A 206 13.00 18.03 16.17
C LYS A 206 12.06 16.92 16.65
N ALA A 207 12.21 16.45 17.88
CA ALA A 207 11.36 15.43 18.48
C ALA A 207 9.90 15.89 18.58
N THR A 208 9.66 17.11 19.06
CA THR A 208 8.29 17.67 19.12
C THR A 208 7.69 17.78 17.73
N LYS A 209 8.44 18.30 16.75
CA LYS A 209 7.99 18.38 15.35
C LYS A 209 7.64 17.01 14.80
N THR A 210 8.50 16.01 14.98
CA THR A 210 8.21 14.62 14.57
C THR A 210 6.92 14.10 15.18
N VAL A 211 6.67 14.38 16.46
CA VAL A 211 5.43 13.95 17.12
C VAL A 211 4.21 14.64 16.53
N VAL A 212 4.31 15.94 16.24
CA VAL A 212 3.23 16.71 15.61
C VAL A 212 2.98 16.21 14.18
N ASP A 213 4.01 16.06 13.37
CA ASP A 213 3.89 15.63 11.96
C ASP A 213 3.23 14.24 11.88
N ILE A 214 3.70 13.26 12.66
CA ILE A 214 3.13 11.89 12.70
C ILE A 214 1.65 11.90 13.12
N ASN A 215 1.26 12.68 14.14
CA ASN A 215 -0.14 12.78 14.54
C ASN A 215 -0.98 13.49 13.45
N THR A 216 -0.39 14.46 12.74
CA THR A 216 -1.04 15.17 11.64
C THR A 216 -1.34 14.23 10.47
N GLU A 217 -0.33 13.44 10.06
CA GLU A 217 -0.50 12.41 9.02
C GLU A 217 -1.58 11.41 9.40
N TYR A 218 -1.55 10.88 10.64
CA TYR A 218 -2.54 9.92 11.09
C TYR A 218 -3.96 10.49 11.12
N GLU A 219 -4.18 11.64 11.77
CA GLU A 219 -5.53 12.22 11.88
C GLU A 219 -6.12 12.58 10.52
N ASN A 220 -5.32 13.12 9.61
CA ASN A 220 -5.78 13.48 8.28
C ASN A 220 -5.89 12.25 7.37
N GLY A 221 -5.06 11.23 7.58
CA GLY A 221 -5.16 9.91 6.96
C GLY A 221 -6.45 9.17 7.33
N GLU A 222 -6.83 9.20 8.60
CA GLU A 222 -8.11 8.63 9.07
C GLU A 222 -9.30 9.33 8.41
N LYS A 223 -9.31 10.67 8.36
CA LYS A 223 -10.37 11.44 7.67
C LYS A 223 -10.44 11.08 6.18
N ASN A 224 -9.30 10.85 5.56
CA ASN A 224 -9.18 10.44 4.16
C ASN A 224 -9.42 8.94 3.94
N LYS A 225 -9.67 8.14 4.99
CA LYS A 225 -9.90 6.68 4.93
C LYS A 225 -8.74 5.89 4.30
N VAL A 226 -7.51 6.35 4.51
CA VAL A 226 -6.28 5.70 4.01
C VAL A 226 -5.47 4.99 5.10
N THR A 227 -5.98 4.98 6.33
CA THR A 227 -5.44 4.21 7.46
C THR A 227 -6.08 2.83 7.53
N THR A 228 -5.61 2.00 8.47
CA THR A 228 -6.19 0.69 8.77
C THR A 228 -6.58 0.58 10.24
N ASP A 229 -7.44 -0.38 10.55
CA ASP A 229 -7.90 -0.59 11.91
C ASP A 229 -6.80 -1.17 12.82
N LYS A 230 -7.04 -1.08 14.13
CA LYS A 230 -6.11 -1.59 15.15
C LYS A 230 -5.96 -3.12 15.10
N ASN A 231 -6.96 -3.86 14.64
CA ASN A 231 -6.88 -5.33 14.60
C ASN A 231 -5.88 -5.78 13.53
N GLU A 232 -5.85 -5.11 12.38
CA GLU A 232 -4.85 -5.36 11.33
C GLU A 232 -3.43 -5.04 11.83
N TYR A 233 -3.25 -3.93 12.53
CA TYR A 233 -1.98 -3.62 13.22
C TYR A 233 -1.56 -4.74 14.19
N GLU A 234 -2.48 -5.18 15.05
CA GLU A 234 -2.17 -6.22 16.03
C GLU A 234 -1.79 -7.54 15.38
N LYS A 235 -2.46 -7.93 14.28
CA LYS A 235 -2.10 -9.12 13.50
C LYS A 235 -0.70 -8.96 12.93
N PHE A 236 -0.42 -7.84 12.26
CA PHE A 236 0.88 -7.57 11.66
C PHE A 236 2.02 -7.63 12.69
N ILE A 237 1.89 -6.90 13.81
CA ILE A 237 2.92 -6.89 14.86
C ILE A 237 3.08 -8.27 15.51
N LYS A 238 2.01 -9.04 15.69
CA LYS A 238 2.12 -10.41 16.21
C LYS A 238 2.91 -11.31 15.25
N THR A 239 2.73 -11.15 13.93
CA THR A 239 3.50 -11.86 12.91
C THR A 239 4.97 -11.45 12.93
N GLU A 240 5.27 -10.14 12.89
CA GLU A 240 6.65 -9.63 12.99
C GLU A 240 7.33 -10.18 14.26
N ILE A 241 6.68 -10.12 15.41
CA ILE A 241 7.24 -10.66 16.66
C ILE A 241 7.50 -12.17 16.54
N GLN A 242 6.63 -12.94 15.89
CA GLN A 242 6.84 -14.37 15.70
C GLN A 242 8.05 -14.68 14.81
N GLU A 243 8.28 -13.88 13.79
CA GLU A 243 9.43 -14.00 12.88
C GLU A 243 10.73 -13.58 13.57
N PHE A 244 10.68 -12.50 14.36
CA PHE A 244 11.87 -11.93 15.01
C PHE A 244 12.18 -12.52 16.40
N LYS A 245 11.27 -13.23 17.09
CA LYS A 245 11.51 -13.74 18.46
C LYS A 245 12.75 -14.64 18.59
N ASN A 246 13.13 -15.31 17.50
CA ASN A 246 14.28 -16.20 17.46
C ASN A 246 15.60 -15.45 17.19
N ASN A 247 15.51 -14.21 16.70
CA ASN A 247 16.66 -13.33 16.43
C ASN A 247 17.39 -12.99 17.74
N SER A 248 18.72 -12.98 17.70
CA SER A 248 19.57 -12.68 18.86
C SER A 248 19.36 -11.25 19.40
N ARG A 249 19.08 -10.27 18.52
CA ARG A 249 18.76 -8.89 18.91
C ARG A 249 17.46 -8.82 19.72
N TYR A 250 16.39 -9.46 19.24
CA TYR A 250 15.12 -9.51 19.98
C TYR A 250 15.31 -10.08 21.38
N LYS A 251 16.03 -11.20 21.50
CA LYS A 251 16.31 -11.84 22.82
C LYS A 251 17.08 -10.91 23.76
N LYS A 252 18.06 -10.15 23.24
CA LYS A 252 18.81 -9.15 24.01
C LYS A 252 17.89 -8.05 24.53
N ILE A 253 17.06 -7.48 23.66
CA ILE A 253 16.12 -6.40 24.01
C ILE A 253 15.08 -6.88 25.03
N ASP A 254 14.45 -8.04 24.78
CA ASP A 254 13.45 -8.60 25.68
C ASP A 254 14.00 -8.88 27.08
N LYS A 255 15.28 -9.28 27.20
CA LYS A 255 15.96 -9.43 28.50
C LYS A 255 16.07 -8.10 29.24
N VAL A 256 16.38 -7.00 28.53
CA VAL A 256 16.47 -5.65 29.12
C VAL A 256 15.08 -5.17 29.55
N PHE A 257 14.06 -5.34 28.70
CA PHE A 257 12.67 -5.00 29.03
C PHE A 257 12.19 -5.75 30.29
N LYS A 258 12.45 -7.06 30.36
CA LYS A 258 12.07 -7.89 31.51
C LYS A 258 12.73 -7.44 32.81
N LYS A 259 13.99 -7.03 32.78
CA LYS A 259 14.66 -6.43 33.96
C LYS A 259 13.97 -5.15 34.46
N ALA A 260 13.36 -4.38 33.56
CA ALA A 260 12.57 -3.21 33.90
C ALA A 260 11.10 -3.53 34.28
N GLY A 261 10.73 -4.82 34.37
CA GLY A 261 9.37 -5.26 34.68
C GLY A 261 8.37 -5.03 33.55
N TYR A 262 8.83 -4.98 32.30
CA TYR A 262 7.98 -4.88 31.11
C TYR A 262 8.35 -5.97 30.10
N ASN A 263 7.42 -6.42 29.25
CA ASN A 263 7.75 -7.37 28.17
C ASN A 263 7.90 -6.59 26.87
N PHE A 264 8.91 -6.92 26.05
CA PHE A 264 9.12 -6.22 24.79
C PHE A 264 7.96 -6.39 23.80
N LYS A 265 7.31 -7.57 23.77
CA LYS A 265 6.06 -7.77 23.01
C LYS A 265 4.96 -6.81 23.46
N ASP A 266 4.80 -6.64 24.77
CA ASP A 266 3.80 -5.73 25.33
C ASP A 266 4.15 -4.26 25.08
N TYR A 267 5.43 -3.93 24.94
CA TYR A 267 5.87 -2.61 24.48
C TYR A 267 5.46 -2.37 23.04
N LEU A 268 5.79 -3.28 22.12
CA LEU A 268 5.45 -3.13 20.71
C LEU A 268 3.94 -2.98 20.52
N LEU A 269 3.13 -3.83 21.16
CA LEU A 269 1.67 -3.76 21.04
C LEU A 269 1.03 -2.49 21.65
N ASN A 270 1.71 -1.82 22.59
CA ASN A 270 1.18 -0.65 23.31
C ASN A 270 2.00 0.63 23.09
N SER A 271 2.95 0.65 22.16
CA SER A 271 3.69 1.86 21.79
C SER A 271 2.86 2.65 20.78
N LYS A 272 2.64 3.95 21.07
CA LYS A 272 1.97 4.82 20.11
C LYS A 272 2.84 5.03 18.88
N ARG A 273 4.16 5.12 19.08
CA ARG A 273 5.13 5.26 17.98
C ARG A 273 5.06 4.10 17.00
N VAL A 274 5.09 2.86 17.50
CA VAL A 274 5.04 1.67 16.64
C VAL A 274 3.72 1.60 15.88
N PHE A 275 2.59 1.88 16.56
CA PHE A 275 1.29 1.96 15.90
C PHE A 275 1.23 3.02 14.80
N MET A 276 1.67 4.25 15.08
CA MET A 276 1.59 5.34 14.12
C MET A 276 2.53 5.13 12.92
N ASN A 277 3.74 4.61 13.15
CA ASN A 277 4.65 4.24 12.06
C ASN A 277 4.01 3.20 11.13
N TYR A 278 3.34 2.18 11.68
CA TYR A 278 2.58 1.23 10.86
C TYR A 278 1.51 1.89 10.02
N GLN A 279 0.78 2.85 10.58
CA GLN A 279 -0.24 3.59 9.84
C GLN A 279 0.37 4.40 8.70
N ILE A 280 1.51 5.06 8.91
CA ILE A 280 2.22 5.80 7.86
C ILE A 280 2.67 4.87 6.74
N GLU A 281 3.25 3.73 7.06
CA GLU A 281 3.67 2.73 6.07
C GLU A 281 2.46 2.14 5.31
N TYR A 282 1.33 1.95 5.99
CA TYR A 282 0.07 1.55 5.37
C TYR A 282 -0.49 2.63 4.43
N MET A 283 -0.45 3.90 4.84
CA MET A 283 -0.86 5.03 4.00
C MET A 283 0.03 5.15 2.77
N ASN A 284 1.34 5.00 2.93
CA ASN A 284 2.29 4.95 1.82
C ASN A 284 1.91 3.85 0.83
N PHE A 285 1.69 2.62 1.32
CA PHE A 285 1.21 1.51 0.50
C PHE A 285 -0.10 1.85 -0.23
N LYS A 286 -1.09 2.44 0.46
CA LYS A 286 -2.36 2.86 -0.14
C LYS A 286 -2.18 3.87 -1.26
N TYR A 287 -1.35 4.89 -1.08
CA TYR A 287 -1.06 5.87 -2.13
C TYR A 287 -0.32 5.26 -3.31
N GLN A 288 0.57 4.30 -3.06
CA GLN A 288 1.16 3.53 -4.15
C GLN A 288 0.10 2.73 -4.92
N GLN A 289 -0.89 2.13 -4.24
CA GLN A 289 -2.02 1.49 -4.92
C GLN A 289 -2.88 2.48 -5.70
N GLU A 290 -3.12 3.69 -5.19
CA GLU A 290 -3.82 4.75 -5.95
C GLU A 290 -3.06 5.08 -7.24
N PHE A 291 -1.74 5.25 -7.17
CA PHE A 291 -0.89 5.51 -8.32
C PHE A 291 -0.93 4.38 -9.35
N LEU A 292 -0.88 3.13 -8.88
CA LEU A 292 -1.01 1.93 -9.69
C LEU A 292 -2.42 1.76 -10.28
N ASN A 293 -3.42 2.42 -9.72
CA ASN A 293 -4.78 2.46 -10.28
C ASN A 293 -4.99 3.67 -11.22
N GLY A 294 -3.95 4.42 -11.56
CA GLY A 294 -4.02 5.52 -12.53
C GLY A 294 -4.24 6.91 -11.91
N ASN A 295 -4.18 7.07 -10.58
CA ASN A 295 -4.16 8.40 -9.97
C ASN A 295 -2.73 8.96 -10.01
N LEU A 296 -2.44 9.81 -10.99
CA LEU A 296 -1.06 10.22 -11.29
C LEU A 296 -0.73 11.65 -10.88
N LYS A 297 -1.72 12.41 -10.40
CA LYS A 297 -1.56 13.82 -10.05
C LYS A 297 -1.63 14.06 -8.55
N VAL A 298 -0.80 14.98 -8.09
CA VAL A 298 -0.88 15.59 -6.77
C VAL A 298 -0.83 17.10 -6.98
N ASN A 299 -1.80 17.86 -6.46
CA ASN A 299 -1.94 19.31 -6.72
C ASN A 299 -1.82 19.68 -8.22
N ASP A 300 -2.58 19.01 -9.08
CA ASP A 300 -2.62 19.18 -10.55
C ASP A 300 -1.30 18.91 -11.30
N ARG A 301 -0.25 18.45 -10.61
CA ARG A 301 1.04 18.08 -11.22
C ARG A 301 1.16 16.57 -11.28
N TYR A 302 1.64 16.06 -12.41
CA TYR A 302 1.97 14.64 -12.51
C TYR A 302 3.18 14.36 -11.63
N ALA A 303 3.06 13.37 -10.75
CA ALA A 303 4.21 12.82 -10.07
C ALA A 303 5.19 12.22 -11.10
N GLU A 304 6.46 12.15 -10.77
CA GLU A 304 7.47 11.55 -11.64
C GLU A 304 7.44 10.01 -11.54
N ASN A 305 7.14 9.51 -10.35
CA ASN A 305 7.10 8.09 -10.05
C ASN A 305 6.21 7.80 -8.83
N ILE A 306 6.04 6.52 -8.51
CA ILE A 306 5.16 6.04 -7.44
C ILE A 306 5.57 6.52 -6.05
N ASN A 307 6.88 6.66 -5.79
CA ASN A 307 7.39 7.13 -4.52
C ASN A 307 7.20 8.65 -4.40
N ASP A 308 7.44 9.40 -5.48
CA ASP A 308 7.13 10.83 -5.53
C ASP A 308 5.64 11.10 -5.29
N TYR A 309 4.75 10.30 -5.92
CA TYR A 309 3.32 10.39 -5.68
C TYR A 309 2.99 10.14 -4.20
N SER A 310 3.44 9.04 -3.62
CA SER A 310 3.09 8.69 -2.24
C SER A 310 3.69 9.67 -1.22
N SER A 311 4.92 10.13 -1.41
CA SER A 311 5.55 11.17 -0.59
C SER A 311 4.84 12.51 -0.69
N SER A 312 4.42 12.91 -1.90
CA SER A 312 3.66 14.14 -2.11
C SER A 312 2.29 14.07 -1.43
N ARG A 313 1.60 12.92 -1.48
CA ARG A 313 0.32 12.69 -0.79
C ARG A 313 0.45 12.73 0.74
N LEU A 314 1.49 12.13 1.30
CA LEU A 314 1.79 12.23 2.74
C LEU A 314 2.07 13.70 3.14
N THR A 315 2.81 14.44 2.31
CA THR A 315 3.07 15.86 2.52
C THR A 315 1.78 16.70 2.51
N GLU A 316 0.81 16.39 1.64
CA GLU A 316 -0.52 17.03 1.68
C GLU A 316 -1.24 16.80 3.01
N LEU A 317 -1.09 15.63 3.63
CA LEU A 317 -1.67 15.36 4.95
C LEU A 317 -1.05 16.25 6.02
N ILE A 318 0.27 16.44 6.00
CA ILE A 318 1.00 17.33 6.92
C ILE A 318 0.56 18.78 6.70
N ASN A 319 0.49 19.22 5.44
CA ASN A 319 0.14 20.60 5.10
C ASN A 319 -1.30 21.00 5.49
N LYS A 320 -2.22 20.03 5.61
CA LYS A 320 -3.56 20.28 6.18
C LYS A 320 -3.51 20.65 7.67
N GLY A 321 -2.44 20.29 8.36
CA GLY A 321 -2.22 20.59 9.77
C GLY A 321 -3.21 19.89 10.70
N LEU A 322 -3.06 20.18 11.99
CA LEU A 322 -3.97 19.78 13.04
C LEU A 322 -4.87 20.96 13.46
N SER A 323 -5.96 20.64 14.16
CA SER A 323 -6.67 21.68 14.89
C SER A 323 -5.74 22.32 15.93
N LYS A 324 -5.83 23.64 16.13
CA LYS A 324 -5.03 24.35 17.15
C LYS A 324 -5.11 23.71 18.53
N LYS A 325 -6.27 23.16 18.90
CA LYS A 325 -6.49 22.46 20.17
C LYS A 325 -5.71 21.15 20.25
N ALA A 326 -5.73 20.34 19.18
CA ALA A 326 -5.00 19.07 19.12
C ALA A 326 -3.49 19.31 19.14
N GLN A 327 -3.00 20.24 18.32
CA GLN A 327 -1.58 20.60 18.28
C GLN A 327 -1.06 21.06 19.65
N LYS A 328 -1.74 22.02 20.31
CA LYS A 328 -1.34 22.49 21.65
C LYS A 328 -1.30 21.37 22.69
N LYS A 329 -2.22 20.41 22.61
CA LYS A 329 -2.21 19.25 23.51
C LYS A 329 -0.97 18.38 23.29
N ILE A 330 -0.62 18.11 22.03
CA ILE A 330 0.57 17.34 21.68
C ILE A 330 1.85 18.06 22.16
N GLU A 331 1.95 19.36 21.90
CA GLU A 331 3.09 20.18 22.33
C GLU A 331 3.24 20.18 23.86
N SER A 332 2.12 20.33 24.59
CA SER A 332 2.11 20.23 26.05
C SER A 332 2.56 18.85 26.54
N ASP A 333 2.09 17.76 25.91
CA ASP A 333 2.53 16.40 26.24
C ASP A 333 4.05 16.25 26.03
N CYS A 334 4.58 16.80 24.94
CA CYS A 334 6.02 16.76 24.62
C CYS A 334 6.85 17.54 25.64
N GLU A 335 6.38 18.73 26.04
CA GLU A 335 7.04 19.56 27.05
C GLU A 335 7.12 18.86 28.41
N ASP A 336 6.01 18.24 28.84
CA ASP A 336 5.95 17.46 30.09
C ASP A 336 6.86 16.24 30.05
N ALA A 337 7.02 15.63 28.87
CA ALA A 337 7.96 14.53 28.68
C ALA A 337 9.41 15.02 28.73
N TYR A 338 9.72 16.16 28.11
CA TYR A 338 11.06 16.77 28.10
C TYR A 338 11.52 17.18 29.50
N LYS A 339 10.66 17.80 30.32
CA LYS A 339 10.98 18.20 31.70
C LYS A 339 11.42 17.02 32.58
N LYS A 340 10.98 15.80 32.27
CA LYS A 340 11.34 14.57 33.00
C LYS A 340 12.66 13.94 32.51
N LEU A 341 13.27 14.47 31.45
CA LEU A 341 14.59 14.07 30.95
C LEU A 341 15.73 14.93 31.49
N GLN A 342 15.41 16.10 32.04
CA GLN A 342 16.32 16.98 32.78
C GLN A 342 16.47 16.47 34.21
#